data_AF-A0AAD7U0K0-F1
#
_entry.id   AF-A0AAD7U0K0-F1
#
_cell.length_a   1.000
_cell.length_b   1.000
_cell.length_c   1.000
_cell.angle_alpha   90.00
_cell.angle_beta   90.00
_cell.angle_gamma   90.00
#
_symmetry.space_group_name_H-M   'P 1'
#
loop_
_entity.id
_entity.type
_entity.pdbx_description
1 polymer ?
#
loop_
_entity_poly.entity_id
_entity_poly.type
_entity_poly.pdbx_seq_one_letter_code
_entity_poly.pdbx_strand_id
1 'polypeptide(L)'
;MPAERTARPHLKQTTLFSFAQRVGPTSSTGHGFKPKPSGTTTTTAAAHVSDDSDGASTPVKPKLARQQTDSTLSDPSSGEPRPKPKPKPKARAKKAGDEDRAETDVVLSIKPEFTKLISQRKKNHEYRKYKLKESVERLWLYETAPTSAITYVMETSTPKVPGEVNDPSGIGNDDFDKGLKQSKYGYPVTGLFRLKRPLTTAQLKDRFDIAVPQGWRYATRKLVEEVGPDAMERVF
;
A
#
# COMPACT_ATOMS: atom_id res chain seq x y z
N MET A 1 33.54 32.68 19.30
CA MET A 1 33.06 31.29 19.49
C MET A 1 32.07 30.96 18.38
N PRO A 2 32.46 30.27 17.29
CA PRO A 2 31.52 29.83 16.26
C PRO A 2 30.88 28.49 16.66
N ALA A 3 29.57 28.34 16.40
CA ALA A 3 28.82 27.11 16.66
C ALA A 3 28.88 26.16 15.45
N GLU A 4 29.44 24.97 15.64
CA GLU A 4 29.44 23.89 14.66
C GLU A 4 28.03 23.33 14.43
N ARG A 5 27.62 23.27 13.15
CA ARG A 5 26.45 22.52 12.69
C ARG A 5 26.88 21.12 12.31
N THR A 6 26.58 20.13 13.14
CA THR A 6 26.76 18.72 12.80
C THR A 6 25.63 18.24 11.88
N ALA A 7 25.99 17.81 10.67
CA ALA A 7 25.08 17.21 9.70
C ALA A 7 24.64 15.80 10.14
N ARG A 8 23.35 15.49 9.97
CA ARG A 8 22.80 14.15 10.24
C ARG A 8 23.04 13.23 9.03
N PRO A 9 23.52 11.99 9.20
CA PRO A 9 23.68 11.07 8.10
C PRO A 9 22.33 10.47 7.67
N HIS A 10 22.08 10.44 6.36
CA HIS A 10 20.96 9.74 5.75
C HIS A 10 21.17 8.23 5.83
N LEU A 11 20.36 7.56 6.66
CA LEU A 11 20.38 6.11 6.81
C LEU A 11 19.55 5.46 5.70
N LYS A 12 20.23 4.80 4.76
CA LYS A 12 19.63 3.99 3.70
C LYS A 12 18.91 2.79 4.33
N GLN A 13 17.64 2.58 3.97
CA GLN A 13 16.90 1.36 4.32
C GLN A 13 17.43 0.20 3.48
N THR A 14 18.31 -0.61 4.06
CA THR A 14 18.62 -1.95 3.56
C THR A 14 17.92 -2.95 4.47
N THR A 15 16.79 -3.49 4.02
CA THR A 15 16.13 -4.63 4.66
C THR A 15 16.46 -5.87 3.85
N LEU A 16 17.52 -6.56 4.26
CA LEU A 16 17.85 -7.92 3.85
C LEU A 16 17.24 -8.86 4.91
N PHE A 17 16.15 -9.54 4.57
CA PHE A 17 15.73 -10.75 5.28
C PHE A 17 16.09 -11.94 4.38
N SER A 18 17.21 -12.59 4.70
CA SER A 18 17.63 -13.84 4.10
C SER A 18 16.81 -14.98 4.71
N PHE A 19 16.00 -15.65 3.90
CA PHE A 19 15.27 -16.85 4.30
C PHE A 19 16.16 -18.07 4.06
N ALA A 20 16.75 -18.62 5.12
CA ALA A 20 17.48 -19.87 5.04
C ALA A 20 16.47 -21.04 5.00
N GLN A 21 16.39 -21.72 3.85
CA GLN A 21 15.75 -23.03 3.73
C GLN A 21 16.57 -24.06 4.50
N ARG A 22 15.95 -24.73 5.49
CA ARG A 22 16.48 -25.99 6.04
C ARG A 22 16.01 -27.13 5.15
N VAL A 23 16.95 -27.73 4.43
CA VAL A 23 16.84 -29.08 3.88
C VAL A 23 17.31 -30.08 4.95
N GLY A 24 16.55 -31.16 5.18
CA GLY A 24 17.03 -32.37 5.89
C GLY A 24 18.04 -33.15 5.02
N PRO A 25 18.49 -34.39 5.37
CA PRO A 25 17.71 -35.45 6.03
C PRO A 25 18.51 -36.46 6.92
N THR A 26 17.81 -37.54 7.32
CA THR A 26 18.26 -38.94 7.61
C THR A 26 18.27 -39.42 9.08
N SER A 27 17.42 -40.42 9.35
CA SER A 27 17.89 -41.79 9.68
C SER A 27 16.76 -42.80 9.47
N SER A 28 17.08 -43.83 8.70
CA SER A 28 16.25 -44.97 8.35
C SER A 28 16.43 -46.10 9.35
N THR A 29 15.37 -46.83 9.70
CA THR A 29 15.46 -48.21 10.18
C THR A 29 14.48 -49.03 9.35
N GLY A 30 15.02 -50.02 8.66
CA GLY A 30 14.32 -50.80 7.64
C GLY A 30 13.63 -52.06 8.19
N HIS A 31 12.72 -52.57 7.37
CA HIS A 31 12.24 -53.96 7.19
C HIS A 31 11.49 -53.85 5.84
N GLY A 32 11.79 -54.54 4.74
CA GLY A 32 12.34 -55.88 4.56
C GLY A 32 11.29 -56.73 3.86
N PHE A 33 11.01 -56.52 2.56
CA PHE A 33 10.33 -57.50 1.69
C PHE A 33 10.68 -57.25 0.21
N LYS A 34 10.99 -58.35 -0.50
CA LYS A 34 11.41 -58.46 -1.90
C LYS A 34 10.49 -59.54 -2.56
N PRO A 35 10.53 -59.76 -3.89
CA PRO A 35 9.51 -59.29 -4.85
C PRO A 35 8.83 -60.44 -5.65
N LYS A 36 7.89 -60.11 -6.56
CA LYS A 36 7.79 -60.77 -7.88
C LYS A 36 6.98 -59.94 -8.92
N PRO A 37 7.21 -60.14 -10.23
CA PRO A 37 6.84 -59.23 -11.32
C PRO A 37 5.80 -59.79 -12.31
N SER A 38 5.14 -58.90 -13.06
CA SER A 38 4.48 -59.11 -14.38
C SER A 38 3.73 -57.82 -14.74
N GLY A 39 3.76 -57.19 -15.92
CA GLY A 39 4.38 -57.39 -17.22
C GLY A 39 3.93 -56.21 -18.14
N THR A 40 4.68 -55.96 -19.22
CA THR A 40 4.23 -55.69 -20.63
C THR A 40 3.04 -54.71 -20.85
N THR A 41 3.02 -53.69 -21.74
CA THR A 41 3.75 -53.38 -22.98
C THR A 41 3.23 -52.05 -23.62
N THR A 42 4.00 -51.47 -24.55
CA THR A 42 3.56 -50.84 -25.84
C THR A 42 3.04 -49.38 -25.83
N THR A 43 3.79 -48.38 -26.36
CA THR A 43 3.84 -47.83 -27.77
C THR A 43 2.95 -46.57 -27.86
N THR A 44 3.22 -45.41 -28.50
CA THR A 44 3.96 -44.99 -29.71
C THR A 44 4.14 -43.45 -29.71
N ALA A 45 5.19 -42.93 -30.36
CA ALA A 45 5.30 -41.80 -31.35
C ALA A 45 4.25 -40.66 -31.39
N ALA A 46 4.51 -39.43 -31.88
CA ALA A 46 5.67 -38.67 -32.38
C ALA A 46 5.17 -37.26 -32.82
N ALA A 47 6.09 -36.29 -32.93
CA ALA A 47 6.13 -35.14 -33.87
C ALA A 47 5.00 -34.07 -33.78
N HIS A 48 5.12 -32.79 -34.19
CA HIS A 48 5.93 -32.13 -35.22
C HIS A 48 5.75 -30.58 -35.09
N VAL A 49 6.84 -29.79 -35.27
CA VAL A 49 7.00 -28.60 -36.17
C VAL A 49 6.22 -27.29 -35.91
N SER A 50 6.95 -26.19 -35.60
CA SER A 50 7.34 -25.03 -36.47
C SER A 50 6.26 -23.94 -36.51
N ASP A 51 6.48 -22.64 -36.74
CA ASP A 51 7.55 -21.84 -37.34
C ASP A 51 7.26 -20.36 -37.02
N ASP A 52 8.29 -19.51 -37.13
CA ASP A 52 8.35 -18.07 -37.41
C ASP A 52 7.10 -17.17 -37.48
N SER A 53 7.20 -15.94 -36.95
CA SER A 53 7.52 -14.73 -37.77
C SER A 53 7.29 -13.39 -37.04
N ASP A 54 8.24 -12.48 -37.29
CA ASP A 54 8.17 -11.00 -37.47
C ASP A 54 7.12 -10.17 -36.69
N GLY A 55 7.46 -9.06 -36.03
CA GLY A 55 8.26 -7.94 -36.53
C GLY A 55 7.33 -6.72 -36.73
N ALA A 56 7.41 -5.70 -35.87
CA ALA A 56 6.82 -4.38 -36.15
C ALA A 56 7.40 -3.27 -35.26
N SER A 57 8.27 -2.46 -35.87
CA SER A 57 8.72 -1.14 -35.42
C SER A 57 7.69 -0.07 -35.75
N THR A 58 7.47 0.90 -34.85
CA THR A 58 6.76 2.18 -35.12
C THR A 58 7.37 3.30 -34.24
N PRO A 59 7.09 4.61 -34.47
CA PRO A 59 8.00 5.45 -35.25
C PRO A 59 8.46 6.73 -34.52
N VAL A 60 9.47 7.34 -35.13
CA VAL A 60 10.10 8.63 -34.82
C VAL A 60 9.11 9.79 -34.95
N LYS A 61 9.14 10.76 -34.03
CA LYS A 61 8.49 12.09 -34.18
C LYS A 61 9.55 13.17 -34.38
N PRO A 62 9.46 14.01 -35.43
CA PRO A 62 10.37 15.12 -35.64
C PRO A 62 9.95 16.40 -34.90
N LYS A 63 10.99 17.17 -34.61
CA LYS A 63 11.04 18.52 -34.01
C LYS A 63 10.83 19.56 -35.11
N LEU A 64 9.93 20.53 -34.93
CA LEU A 64 9.84 21.70 -35.80
C LEU A 64 10.01 23.00 -35.00
N ALA A 65 10.95 23.81 -35.51
CA ALA A 65 11.34 25.13 -35.07
C ALA A 65 10.34 26.19 -35.58
N ARG A 66 10.06 27.25 -34.81
CA ARG A 66 10.61 28.62 -34.91
C ARG A 66 10.15 29.43 -36.14
N GLN A 67 9.48 30.55 -35.87
CA GLN A 67 9.48 31.87 -36.54
C GLN A 67 8.36 32.67 -35.83
N GLN A 68 8.58 33.71 -35.01
CA GLN A 68 9.17 35.04 -35.26
C GLN A 68 8.97 35.58 -36.67
N THR A 69 8.00 36.49 -36.81
CA THR A 69 8.03 37.61 -37.75
C THR A 69 7.55 38.87 -37.04
N ASP A 70 8.30 39.92 -37.32
CA ASP A 70 8.28 41.29 -36.81
C ASP A 70 7.28 42.16 -37.61
N SER A 71 7.17 43.44 -37.24
CA SER A 71 6.72 44.62 -38.04
C SER A 71 5.20 44.75 -38.33
N THR A 72 4.49 45.90 -38.29
CA THR A 72 4.80 47.34 -38.17
C THR A 72 3.47 48.13 -37.92
N LEU A 73 3.59 49.33 -37.32
CA LEU A 73 2.72 50.54 -37.23
C LEU A 73 1.64 50.72 -38.33
N SER A 74 0.49 51.41 -38.24
CA SER A 74 -0.08 52.58 -37.50
C SER A 74 -1.60 52.62 -37.82
N ASP A 75 -2.56 53.10 -37.01
CA ASP A 75 -3.02 54.50 -36.80
C ASP A 75 -4.34 54.49 -35.96
N PRO A 76 -4.95 55.62 -35.51
CA PRO A 76 -5.74 55.69 -34.27
C PRO A 76 -7.25 55.76 -34.53
N SER A 77 -8.05 55.09 -33.70
CA SER A 77 -9.49 55.31 -33.69
C SER A 77 -10.02 55.30 -32.27
N SER A 78 -10.66 56.42 -31.95
CA SER A 78 -11.40 56.71 -30.74
C SER A 78 -12.46 55.64 -30.47
N GLY A 79 -12.39 55.02 -29.30
CA GLY A 79 -13.39 54.08 -28.80
C GLY A 79 -13.08 53.71 -27.36
N GLU A 80 -13.87 54.24 -26.43
CA GLU A 80 -13.80 53.89 -25.00
C GLU A 80 -13.78 52.37 -24.78
N PRO A 81 -12.81 51.82 -24.02
CA PRO A 81 -12.82 50.41 -23.68
C PRO A 81 -13.82 50.14 -22.56
N ARG A 82 -14.95 49.53 -22.93
CA ARG A 82 -15.91 48.91 -22.00
C ARG A 82 -15.15 47.88 -21.13
N PRO A 83 -15.24 47.93 -19.78
CA PRO A 83 -14.49 47.02 -18.93
C PRO A 83 -14.95 45.57 -19.13
N LYS A 84 -14.01 44.70 -19.52
CA LYS A 84 -14.23 43.25 -19.61
C LYS A 84 -14.59 42.71 -18.21
N PRO A 85 -15.61 41.84 -18.09
CA PRO A 85 -15.97 41.25 -16.81
C PRO A 85 -14.81 40.39 -16.30
N LYS A 86 -14.32 40.72 -15.10
CA LYS A 86 -13.27 39.95 -14.42
C LYS A 86 -13.76 38.50 -14.24
N PRO A 87 -12.95 37.48 -14.57
CA PRO A 87 -13.31 36.10 -14.29
C PRO A 87 -13.52 35.96 -12.77
N LYS A 88 -14.70 35.49 -12.37
CA LYS A 88 -15.00 35.17 -10.98
C LYS A 88 -13.91 34.22 -10.46
N PRO A 89 -13.28 34.48 -9.31
CA PRO A 89 -12.29 33.56 -8.77
C PRO A 89 -12.98 32.21 -8.55
N LYS A 90 -12.51 31.17 -9.25
CA LYS A 90 -12.88 29.79 -8.92
C LYS A 90 -12.56 29.61 -7.44
N ALA A 91 -13.57 29.33 -6.64
CA ALA A 91 -13.40 29.03 -5.23
C ALA A 91 -12.34 27.93 -5.11
N ARG A 92 -11.16 28.28 -4.60
CA ARG A 92 -10.19 27.28 -4.18
C ARG A 92 -10.90 26.46 -3.10
N ALA A 93 -11.14 25.18 -3.38
CA ALA A 93 -11.58 24.23 -2.36
C ALA A 93 -10.64 24.40 -1.16
N LYS A 94 -11.22 24.72 0.00
CA LYS A 94 -10.45 24.80 1.25
C LYS A 94 -9.75 23.45 1.40
N LYS A 95 -8.42 23.45 1.53
CA LYS A 95 -7.71 22.26 2.01
C LYS A 95 -8.42 21.82 3.28
N ALA A 96 -8.81 20.55 3.37
CA ALA A 96 -9.43 20.01 4.58
C ALA A 96 -8.50 20.32 5.75
N GLY A 97 -8.93 21.24 6.63
CA GLY A 97 -8.23 21.60 7.84
C GLY A 97 -8.17 20.41 8.79
N ASP A 98 -7.38 20.54 9.85
CA ASP A 98 -7.23 19.51 10.89
C ASP A 98 -8.58 19.11 11.51
N GLU A 99 -9.55 20.04 11.54
CA GLU A 99 -10.91 19.85 12.06
C GLU A 99 -11.77 18.84 11.27
N ASP A 100 -11.42 18.54 10.03
CA ASP A 100 -12.15 17.57 9.19
C ASP A 100 -11.60 16.14 9.33
N ARG A 101 -10.69 15.90 10.28
CA ARG A 101 -10.14 14.57 10.55
C ARG A 101 -10.99 13.81 11.56
N ALA A 102 -11.18 12.52 11.31
CA ALA A 102 -11.77 11.59 12.25
C ALA A 102 -10.65 11.02 13.13
N GLU A 103 -10.60 11.41 14.41
CA GLU A 103 -9.51 10.97 15.31
C GLU A 103 -9.57 9.47 15.65
N THR A 104 -10.74 8.86 15.46
CA THR A 104 -11.00 7.42 15.66
C THR A 104 -10.46 6.55 14.52
N ASP A 105 -10.12 7.14 13.38
CA ASP A 105 -9.88 6.43 12.13
C ASP A 105 -8.54 6.83 11.52
N VAL A 106 -7.68 5.85 11.29
CA VAL A 106 -6.34 6.06 10.72
C VAL A 106 -6.20 5.31 9.40
N VAL A 107 -5.80 6.01 8.34
CA VAL A 107 -5.33 5.40 7.11
C VAL A 107 -3.86 5.02 7.25
N LEU A 108 -3.57 3.73 7.10
CA LEU A 108 -2.28 3.12 7.36
C LEU A 108 -1.78 2.39 6.12
N SER A 109 -0.55 2.68 5.69
CA SER A 109 0.06 1.94 4.59
C SER A 109 0.62 0.61 5.08
N ILE A 110 0.28 -0.48 4.40
CA ILE A 110 0.68 -1.85 4.72
C ILE A 110 0.99 -2.62 3.43
N LYS A 111 1.88 -3.60 3.49
CA LYS A 111 2.16 -4.45 2.33
C LYS A 111 1.06 -5.51 2.15
N PRO A 112 0.69 -5.87 0.90
CA PRO A 112 -0.33 -6.87 0.62
C PRO A 112 -0.12 -8.22 1.33
N GLU A 113 1.14 -8.67 1.50
CA GLU A 113 1.40 -9.94 2.20
C GLU A 113 0.91 -9.92 3.66
N PHE A 114 0.99 -8.78 4.36
CA PHE A 114 0.54 -8.69 5.74
C PHE A 114 -0.97 -8.60 5.84
N THR A 115 -1.63 -7.90 4.91
CA THR A 115 -3.09 -7.88 4.84
C THR A 115 -3.67 -9.27 4.61
N LYS A 116 -3.00 -10.10 3.79
CA LYS A 116 -3.35 -11.51 3.60
C LYS A 116 -3.19 -12.33 4.89
N LEU A 117 -2.14 -12.09 5.67
CA LEU A 117 -1.96 -12.78 6.96
C LEU A 117 -3.00 -12.36 8.00
N ILE A 118 -3.38 -11.08 8.01
CA ILE A 118 -4.42 -10.53 8.87
C ILE A 118 -5.78 -11.13 8.51
N SER A 119 -6.14 -11.20 7.22
CA SER A 119 -7.41 -11.80 6.79
C SER A 119 -7.51 -13.30 7.06
N GLN A 120 -6.37 -14.00 7.16
CA GLN A 120 -6.28 -15.40 7.59
C GLN A 120 -6.21 -15.57 9.11
N ARG A 121 -6.28 -14.48 9.89
CA ARG A 121 -6.06 -14.44 11.36
C ARG A 121 -4.70 -14.98 11.82
N LYS A 122 -3.74 -15.17 10.91
CA LYS A 122 -2.38 -15.61 11.25
C LYS A 122 -1.53 -14.49 11.83
N LYS A 123 -1.78 -13.25 11.40
CA LYS A 123 -1.22 -12.05 12.00
C LYS A 123 -2.33 -11.35 12.78
N ASN A 124 -2.28 -11.46 14.11
CA ASN A 124 -3.31 -10.92 14.99
C ASN A 124 -2.92 -9.60 15.67
N HIS A 125 -1.71 -9.09 15.40
CA HIS A 125 -1.27 -7.76 15.82
C HIS A 125 -0.58 -7.03 14.65
N GLU A 126 -0.87 -5.74 14.47
CA GLU A 126 -0.14 -4.86 13.58
C GLU A 126 0.93 -4.07 14.35
N TYR A 127 2.18 -4.08 13.88
CA TYR A 127 3.31 -3.56 14.67
C TYR A 127 3.86 -2.25 14.11
N ARG A 128 3.98 -1.22 14.95
CA ARG A 128 4.49 0.11 14.57
C ARG A 128 5.51 0.66 15.55
N LYS A 129 6.36 1.57 15.06
CA LYS A 129 7.37 2.29 15.86
C LYS A 129 6.78 3.46 16.65
N TYR A 130 5.65 3.99 16.21
CA TYR A 130 4.95 5.14 16.77
C TYR A 130 3.66 4.71 17.48
N LYS A 131 3.25 5.47 18.48
CA LYS A 131 1.95 5.34 19.13
C LYS A 131 0.94 6.23 18.42
N LEU A 132 -0.19 5.67 18.00
CA LEU A 132 -1.39 6.37 17.59
C LEU A 132 -2.10 6.98 18.82
N LYS A 133 -3.04 7.91 18.60
CA LYS A 133 -3.90 8.43 19.68
C LYS A 133 -4.71 7.28 20.31
N GLU A 134 -5.03 7.43 21.58
CA GLU A 134 -5.81 6.44 22.33
C GLU A 134 -7.27 6.36 21.87
N SER A 135 -7.76 7.42 21.22
CA SER A 135 -9.08 7.45 20.58
C SER A 135 -9.17 6.62 19.30
N VAL A 136 -8.08 6.08 18.77
CA VAL A 136 -8.11 5.30 17.52
C VAL A 136 -8.74 3.93 17.74
N GLU A 137 -9.79 3.66 16.98
CA GLU A 137 -10.57 2.43 17.02
C GLU A 137 -10.43 1.63 15.72
N ARG A 138 -10.17 2.30 14.60
CA ARG A 138 -10.17 1.69 13.26
C ARG A 138 -8.94 2.08 12.44
N LEU A 139 -8.33 1.07 11.81
CA LEU A 139 -7.22 1.25 10.86
C LEU A 139 -7.68 0.87 9.45
N TRP A 140 -7.74 1.86 8.56
CA TRP A 140 -8.00 1.70 7.14
C TRP A 140 -6.71 1.30 6.44
N LEU A 141 -6.65 0.04 6.00
CA LEU A 141 -5.44 -0.59 5.49
C LEU A 141 -5.28 -0.27 4.00
N TYR A 142 -4.45 0.73 3.71
CA TYR A 142 -3.99 1.02 2.36
C TYR A 142 -2.90 0.01 1.98
N GLU A 143 -3.24 -0.93 1.10
CA GLU A 143 -2.26 -1.84 0.52
C GLU A 143 -1.35 -1.10 -0.46
N THR A 144 -0.04 -1.24 -0.27
CA THR A 144 0.95 -0.73 -1.21
C THR A 144 0.88 -1.46 -2.56
N ALA A 145 1.75 -1.09 -3.50
CA ALA A 145 1.85 -1.77 -4.78
C ALA A 145 1.98 -3.31 -4.61
N PRO A 146 1.34 -4.12 -5.48
CA PRO A 146 0.63 -3.71 -6.70
C PRO A 146 -0.80 -3.19 -6.48
N THR A 147 -1.45 -3.48 -5.34
CA THR A 147 -2.86 -3.16 -5.10
C THR A 147 -3.16 -1.65 -5.12
N SER A 148 -2.33 -0.86 -4.43
CA SER A 148 -2.44 0.61 -4.38
C SER A 148 -3.86 1.14 -4.05
N ALA A 149 -4.49 0.53 -3.04
CA ALA A 149 -5.86 0.82 -2.64
C ALA A 149 -6.10 0.47 -1.17
N ILE A 150 -7.13 1.07 -0.56
CA ILE A 150 -7.67 0.55 0.69
C ILE A 150 -8.59 -0.63 0.38
N THR A 151 -8.31 -1.77 0.99
CA THR A 151 -9.02 -3.03 0.79
C THR A 151 -9.72 -3.52 2.05
N TYR A 152 -9.17 -3.19 3.22
CA TYR A 152 -9.70 -3.62 4.51
C TYR A 152 -9.72 -2.48 5.52
N VAL A 153 -10.60 -2.61 6.51
CA VAL A 153 -10.60 -1.83 7.75
C VAL A 153 -10.49 -2.82 8.89
N MET A 154 -9.46 -2.69 9.73
CA MET A 154 -9.35 -3.49 10.95
C MET A 154 -9.78 -2.66 12.16
N GLU A 155 -10.48 -3.29 13.08
CA GLU A 155 -10.72 -2.75 14.41
C GLU A 155 -9.51 -3.06 15.30
N THR A 156 -9.21 -2.12 16.20
CA THR A 156 -8.13 -2.24 17.18
C THR A 156 -8.57 -1.71 18.53
N SER A 157 -7.84 -2.11 19.57
CA SER A 157 -7.95 -1.55 20.91
C SER A 157 -6.58 -1.02 21.36
N THR A 158 -6.42 -0.82 22.68
CA THR A 158 -5.19 -0.34 23.31
C THR A 158 -3.96 -1.12 22.81
N PRO A 159 -2.93 -0.44 22.30
CA PRO A 159 -1.74 -1.11 21.80
C PRO A 159 -0.98 -1.79 22.94
N LYS A 160 -0.41 -2.96 22.63
CA LYS A 160 0.51 -3.71 23.49
C LYS A 160 1.95 -3.25 23.31
N VAL A 161 2.75 -3.29 24.35
CA VAL A 161 4.21 -3.12 24.28
C VAL A 161 4.92 -4.47 24.37
N PRO A 162 6.23 -4.57 24.04
CA PRO A 162 6.97 -5.82 24.17
C PRO A 162 6.81 -6.47 25.55
N GLY A 163 6.39 -7.72 25.58
CA GLY A 163 6.15 -8.52 26.79
C GLY A 163 4.68 -8.57 27.21
N GLU A 164 3.79 -7.85 26.51
CA GLU A 164 2.36 -7.80 26.83
C GLU A 164 1.48 -8.59 25.85
N VAL A 165 1.98 -9.00 24.68
CA VAL A 165 1.16 -9.75 23.71
C VAL A 165 0.86 -11.15 24.25
N ASN A 166 1.89 -11.87 24.72
CA ASN A 166 1.80 -13.16 25.42
C ASN A 166 0.90 -14.20 24.71
N ASP A 167 0.93 -14.18 23.38
CA ASP A 167 0.16 -15.09 22.53
C ASP A 167 1.06 -15.61 21.40
N PRO A 168 1.55 -16.86 21.47
CA PRO A 168 2.48 -17.41 20.48
C PRO A 168 1.80 -17.78 19.16
N SER A 169 0.46 -17.73 19.06
CA SER A 169 -0.27 -18.14 17.84
C SER A 169 -0.14 -17.14 16.69
N GLY A 170 0.14 -15.87 17.00
CA GLY A 170 0.26 -14.79 16.02
C GLY A 170 1.67 -14.65 15.44
N ILE A 171 1.75 -14.46 14.12
CA ILE A 171 3.01 -14.24 13.42
C ILE A 171 3.72 -13.00 13.94
N GLY A 172 4.90 -13.22 14.52
CA GLY A 172 5.79 -12.19 15.01
C GLY A 172 5.53 -11.74 16.44
N ASN A 173 4.60 -12.38 17.16
CA ASN A 173 4.29 -12.08 18.56
C ASN A 173 5.48 -12.37 19.47
N ASP A 174 6.05 -13.58 19.40
CA ASP A 174 7.23 -13.95 20.19
C ASP A 174 8.43 -13.01 19.96
N ASP A 175 8.70 -12.65 18.70
CA ASP A 175 9.78 -11.71 18.37
C ASP A 175 9.51 -10.31 18.92
N PHE A 176 8.25 -9.88 18.91
CA PHE A 176 7.86 -8.59 19.46
C PHE A 176 8.03 -8.58 20.98
N ASP A 177 7.54 -9.62 21.66
CA ASP A 177 7.62 -9.72 23.12
C ASP A 177 9.05 -9.86 23.64
N LYS A 178 9.92 -10.55 22.88
CA LYS A 178 11.35 -10.63 23.17
C LYS A 178 12.13 -9.36 22.83
N GLY A 179 11.46 -8.30 22.33
CA GLY A 179 12.10 -7.05 21.93
C GLY A 179 12.99 -7.16 20.69
N LEU A 180 12.84 -8.22 19.88
CA LEU A 180 13.64 -8.47 18.68
C LEU A 180 13.14 -7.67 17.47
N LYS A 181 11.95 -7.06 17.56
CA LYS A 181 11.41 -6.15 16.54
C LYS A 181 11.77 -4.70 16.86
N GLN A 182 12.01 -3.91 15.82
CA GLN A 182 12.18 -2.45 15.98
C GLN A 182 10.88 -1.72 16.34
N SER A 183 9.73 -2.39 16.21
CA SER A 183 8.43 -1.84 16.56
C SER A 183 8.26 -1.76 18.07
N LYS A 184 7.53 -0.75 18.54
CA LYS A 184 7.31 -0.47 19.97
C LYS A 184 5.88 -0.72 20.41
N TYR A 185 4.95 -0.78 19.47
CA TYR A 185 3.52 -0.89 19.72
C TYR A 185 2.92 -1.97 18.81
N GLY A 186 2.16 -2.88 19.40
CA GLY A 186 1.38 -3.93 18.72
C GLY A 186 -0.11 -3.65 18.86
N TYR A 187 -0.75 -3.30 17.75
CA TYR A 187 -2.19 -3.03 17.67
C TYR A 187 -2.95 -4.35 17.47
N PRO A 188 -3.74 -4.82 18.45
CA PRO A 188 -4.47 -6.07 18.31
C PRO A 188 -5.51 -5.95 17.20
N VAL A 189 -5.64 -7.00 16.39
CA VAL A 189 -6.68 -7.11 15.36
C VAL A 189 -7.92 -7.73 16.00
N THR A 190 -8.85 -6.88 16.47
CA THR A 190 -10.06 -7.34 17.17
C THR A 190 -11.20 -7.68 16.22
N GLY A 191 -11.20 -7.09 15.03
CA GLY A 191 -12.18 -7.32 13.98
C GLY A 191 -11.61 -6.91 12.62
N LEU A 192 -12.16 -7.46 11.54
CA LEU A 192 -11.73 -7.13 10.19
C LEU A 192 -12.92 -7.03 9.24
N PHE A 193 -12.97 -5.93 8.51
CA PHE A 193 -13.92 -5.68 7.43
C PHE A 193 -13.19 -5.61 6.10
N ARG A 194 -13.77 -6.21 5.07
CA ARG A 194 -13.32 -6.10 3.68
C ARG A 194 -14.21 -5.10 2.95
N LEU A 195 -13.63 -4.16 2.22
CA LEU A 195 -14.40 -3.31 1.33
C LEU A 195 -14.91 -4.13 0.13
N LYS A 196 -16.20 -4.01 -0.19
CA LYS A 196 -16.81 -4.63 -1.39
C LYS A 196 -16.13 -4.16 -2.67
N ARG A 197 -15.69 -2.90 -2.70
CA ARG A 197 -14.91 -2.29 -3.78
C ARG A 197 -13.68 -1.59 -3.19
N PRO A 198 -12.45 -1.98 -3.57
CA PRO A 198 -11.25 -1.29 -3.10
C PRO A 198 -11.27 0.20 -3.44
N LEU A 199 -10.81 1.05 -2.52
CA LEU A 199 -10.67 2.48 -2.74
C LEU A 199 -9.28 2.80 -3.26
N THR A 200 -9.19 3.11 -4.55
CA THR A 200 -7.92 3.37 -5.22
C THR A 200 -7.29 4.69 -4.77
N THR A 201 -5.99 4.83 -4.97
CA THR A 201 -5.26 6.09 -4.75
C THR A 201 -5.92 7.30 -5.42
N ALA A 202 -6.43 7.14 -6.65
CA ALA A 202 -7.12 8.22 -7.35
C ALA A 202 -8.40 8.63 -6.61
N GLN A 203 -9.22 7.65 -6.21
CA GLN A 203 -10.43 7.91 -5.44
C GLN A 203 -10.15 8.55 -4.08
N LEU A 204 -9.08 8.11 -3.39
CA LEU A 204 -8.67 8.70 -2.12
C LEU A 204 -8.31 10.18 -2.24
N LYS A 205 -7.56 10.52 -3.30
CA LYS A 205 -7.18 11.90 -3.57
C LYS A 205 -8.37 12.74 -4.02
N ASP A 206 -9.12 12.27 -5.01
CA ASP A 206 -10.13 13.08 -5.70
C ASP A 206 -11.40 13.25 -4.87
N ARG A 207 -11.81 12.22 -4.11
CA ARG A 207 -13.05 12.24 -3.32
C ARG A 207 -12.84 12.70 -1.88
N PHE A 208 -11.71 12.32 -1.29
CA PHE A 208 -11.49 12.45 0.15
C PHE A 208 -10.32 13.36 0.53
N ASP A 209 -9.59 13.93 -0.44
CA ASP A 209 -8.37 14.74 -0.22
C ASP A 209 -7.30 14.00 0.62
N ILE A 210 -7.21 12.69 0.40
CA ILE A 210 -6.24 11.80 1.06
C ILE A 210 -5.17 11.41 0.04
N ALA A 211 -4.01 12.06 0.14
CA ALA A 211 -2.80 11.56 -0.50
C ALA A 211 -2.32 10.26 0.14
N VAL A 212 -1.66 9.41 -0.66
CA VAL A 212 -1.08 8.13 -0.23
C VAL A 212 -0.27 8.29 1.06
N PRO A 213 -0.54 7.50 2.11
CA PRO A 213 0.22 7.60 3.34
C PRO A 213 1.66 7.12 3.13
N GLN A 214 2.64 7.93 3.50
CA GLN A 214 4.04 7.47 3.62
C GLN A 214 4.26 6.64 4.90
N GLY A 215 3.30 6.67 5.83
CA GLY A 215 3.28 5.84 7.03
C GLY A 215 1.86 5.68 7.54
N TRP A 216 1.28 6.76 8.04
CA TRP A 216 -0.11 6.83 8.49
C TRP A 216 -0.62 8.28 8.44
N ARG A 217 -1.94 8.45 8.51
CA ARG A 217 -2.63 9.72 8.74
C ARG A 217 -4.06 9.48 9.21
N TYR A 218 -4.67 10.44 9.91
CA TYR A 218 -6.10 10.36 10.21
C TYR A 218 -6.94 10.41 8.92
N ALA A 219 -7.98 9.59 8.87
CA ALA A 219 -9.01 9.63 7.85
C ALA A 219 -9.75 10.98 7.90
N THR A 220 -10.33 11.39 6.79
CA THR A 220 -11.28 12.50 6.80
C THR A 220 -12.64 11.99 7.28
N ARG A 221 -13.43 12.84 7.94
CA ARG A 221 -14.80 12.49 8.35
C ARG A 221 -15.62 12.03 7.15
N LYS A 222 -15.46 12.72 6.03
CA LYS A 222 -16.05 12.36 4.73
C LYS A 222 -15.76 10.91 4.30
N LEU A 223 -14.52 10.41 4.46
CA LEU A 223 -14.20 9.01 4.13
C LEU A 223 -15.02 8.05 5.00
N VAL A 224 -15.05 8.30 6.30
CA VAL A 224 -15.70 7.43 7.29
C VAL A 224 -17.21 7.41 7.07
N GLU A 225 -17.82 8.57 6.87
CA GLU A 225 -19.26 8.74 6.67
C GLU A 225 -19.75 8.21 5.32
N GLU A 226 -19.06 8.51 4.21
CA GLU A 226 -19.53 8.11 2.87
C GLU A 226 -19.34 6.63 2.57
N VAL A 227 -18.26 6.00 3.07
CA VAL A 227 -18.03 4.58 2.82
C VAL A 227 -18.93 3.77 3.73
N GLY A 228 -18.97 4.11 5.02
CA GLY A 228 -19.89 3.52 5.99
C GLY A 228 -19.81 1.98 6.11
N PRO A 229 -20.64 1.39 6.97
CA PRO A 229 -20.67 -0.07 7.16
C PRO A 229 -21.23 -0.82 5.94
N ASP A 230 -22.16 -0.23 5.19
CA ASP A 230 -22.85 -0.91 4.07
C ASP A 230 -21.92 -1.22 2.88
N ALA A 231 -20.82 -0.48 2.73
CA ALA A 231 -19.82 -0.75 1.70
C ALA A 231 -18.84 -1.87 2.07
N MET A 232 -18.99 -2.47 3.25
CA MET A 232 -18.05 -3.45 3.79
C MET A 232 -18.73 -4.78 4.13
N GLU A 233 -17.91 -5.82 4.19
CA GLU A 233 -18.28 -7.17 4.61
C GLU A 233 -17.41 -7.56 5.80
N ARG A 234 -18.05 -7.99 6.90
CA ARG A 234 -17.33 -8.45 8.09
C ARG A 234 -16.67 -9.79 7.79
N VAL A 235 -15.35 -9.85 7.92
CA VAL A 235 -14.56 -11.07 7.79
C VAL A 235 -14.56 -11.82 9.11
N PHE A 236 -14.33 -11.11 10.22
CA PHE A 236 -14.40 -11.65 11.58
C PHE A 236 -14.56 -10.62 12.67
#